data_AF-A0A7Y9RW78-F1
#
_entry.id   AF-A0A7Y9RW78-F1
#
_cell.length_a   1.000
_cell.length_b   1.000
_cell.length_c   1.000
_cell.angle_alpha   90.00
_cell.angle_beta   90.00
_cell.angle_gamma   90.00
#
_symmetry.space_group_name_H-M   'P 1'
#
loop_
_entity.id
_entity.type
_entity.pdbx_description
1 polymer ?
#
loop_
_entity_poly.entity_id
_entity_poly.type
_entity_poly.pdbx_seq_one_letter_code
_entity_poly.pdbx_strand_id
1 'polypeptide(L)'
;MEAVERRWRPAWPCPARQILSVARRGAGDPTYRVDDAGAHWRGIRAPTGPTALRVWETASSGEVCAEAWGEGAEWVLDQLPQMLGAEDDWSGFEPRHPLLVEARRRHPHWRIGRTGLVMEALVPAIIEQKVTGQEAFMGFRRLVRAHGSRAPGPHPDLWLQPDPQRLVAVPSWDWLRFRVDPARSRAVVAAARVAGSLERLTGLPHPEADRRMRSVPGIGVWTSAETRVRAHGDPDAVSFGDYHVAADIGWALTGEPVDDAGLAVLLREWAGHRYRVQGLLGLAGAHRPRRGPRMSPRGHLPG
;
A
#
# COMPACT_ATOMS: atom_id res chain seq x y z
N MET A 1 -17.57 -11.79 -19.74
CA MET A 1 -16.14 -12.12 -19.79
C MET A 1 -15.92 -13.29 -18.87
N GLU A 2 -15.34 -14.37 -19.38
CA GLU A 2 -15.01 -15.55 -18.59
C GLU A 2 -13.86 -15.22 -17.63
N ALA A 3 -13.83 -15.87 -16.47
CA ALA A 3 -12.72 -15.75 -15.54
C ALA A 3 -11.55 -16.60 -16.04
N VAL A 4 -10.33 -16.13 -15.88
CA VAL A 4 -9.14 -17.00 -15.89
C VAL A 4 -8.71 -17.28 -14.46
N GLU A 5 -8.13 -18.46 -14.24
CA GLU A 5 -7.77 -18.93 -12.90
C GLU A 5 -6.29 -19.24 -12.78
N ARG A 6 -5.75 -19.04 -11.57
CA ARG A 6 -4.44 -19.54 -11.18
C ARG A 6 -4.50 -20.17 -9.79
N ARG A 7 -3.84 -21.30 -9.64
CA ARG A 7 -3.52 -21.88 -8.32
C ARG A 7 -2.03 -21.77 -8.11
N TRP A 8 -1.64 -21.18 -6.99
CA TRP A 8 -0.25 -21.05 -6.61
C TRP A 8 -0.01 -21.74 -5.28
N ARG A 9 0.98 -22.64 -5.25
CA ARG A 9 1.42 -23.32 -4.04
C ARG A 9 2.72 -22.69 -3.55
N PRO A 10 2.68 -21.79 -2.56
CA PRO A 10 3.89 -21.24 -1.94
C PRO A 10 4.69 -22.32 -1.22
N ALA A 11 6.00 -22.10 -1.07
CA ALA A 11 6.88 -22.97 -0.28
C ALA A 11 6.70 -22.80 1.25
N TRP A 12 5.78 -21.92 1.67
CA TRP A 12 5.44 -21.66 3.07
C TRP A 12 3.92 -21.46 3.22
N PRO A 13 3.35 -21.63 4.42
CA PRO A 13 1.95 -21.30 4.71
C PRO A 13 1.66 -19.80 4.53
N CYS A 14 1.40 -19.36 3.30
CA CYS A 14 1.24 -17.95 2.95
C CYS A 14 -0.01 -17.33 3.61
N PRO A 15 0.13 -16.31 4.46
CA PRO A 15 -0.99 -15.56 5.01
C PRO A 15 -1.43 -14.49 4.00
N ALA A 16 -1.95 -14.91 2.85
CA ALA A 16 -2.38 -14.06 1.75
C ALA A 16 -3.34 -12.95 2.22
N ARG A 17 -4.26 -13.26 3.15
CA ARG A 17 -5.16 -12.25 3.72
C ARG A 17 -4.40 -11.10 4.39
N GLN A 18 -3.39 -11.44 5.19
CA GLN A 18 -2.56 -10.48 5.91
C GLN A 18 -1.74 -9.64 4.94
N ILE A 19 -1.13 -10.27 3.92
CA ILE A 19 -0.24 -9.62 2.96
C ILE A 19 -1.04 -8.66 2.05
N LEU A 20 -2.17 -9.11 1.50
CA LEU A 20 -3.01 -8.29 0.61
C LEU A 20 -3.69 -7.11 1.32
N SER A 21 -3.98 -7.23 2.62
CA SER A 21 -4.67 -6.19 3.39
C SER A 21 -3.97 -4.82 3.36
N VAL A 22 -2.65 -4.81 3.13
CA VAL A 22 -1.83 -3.59 3.05
C VAL A 22 -2.23 -2.70 1.86
N ALA A 23 -2.86 -3.27 0.83
CA ALA A 23 -3.34 -2.52 -0.33
C ALA A 23 -4.66 -1.77 -0.05
N ARG A 24 -5.40 -2.13 1.00
CA ARG A 24 -6.74 -1.57 1.30
C ARG A 24 -6.66 -0.16 1.89
N ARG A 25 -7.43 0.78 1.35
CA ARG A 25 -7.55 2.18 1.80
C ARG A 25 -8.79 2.40 2.66
N GLY A 26 -8.80 1.73 3.82
CA GLY A 26 -9.89 1.80 4.79
C GLY A 26 -11.13 0.96 4.45
N ALA A 27 -12.16 1.03 5.31
CA ALA A 27 -13.31 0.14 5.21
C ALA A 27 -14.15 0.34 3.93
N GLY A 28 -14.23 1.60 3.45
CA GLY A 28 -15.03 1.99 2.30
C GLY A 28 -14.24 2.14 0.99
N ASP A 29 -13.06 1.52 0.89
CA ASP A 29 -12.26 1.51 -0.32
C ASP A 29 -13.06 0.92 -1.50
N PRO A 30 -13.31 1.68 -2.59
CA PRO A 30 -14.07 1.17 -3.73
C PRO A 30 -13.24 0.24 -4.63
N THR A 31 -11.90 0.22 -4.51
CA THR A 31 -11.02 -0.65 -5.31
C THR A 31 -10.65 -1.93 -4.58
N TYR A 32 -11.11 -2.12 -3.34
CA TYR A 32 -10.79 -3.29 -2.53
C TYR A 32 -11.99 -3.76 -1.72
N ARG A 33 -12.26 -5.06 -1.72
CA ARG A 33 -13.29 -5.65 -0.85
C ARG A 33 -12.89 -7.03 -0.36
N VAL A 34 -13.54 -7.46 0.72
CA VAL A 34 -13.49 -8.82 1.22
C VAL A 34 -14.92 -9.32 1.19
N ASP A 35 -15.17 -10.48 0.55
CA ASP A 35 -16.49 -11.08 0.54
C ASP A 35 -16.76 -11.92 1.81
N ASP A 36 -17.99 -12.42 1.94
CA ASP A 36 -18.41 -13.16 3.14
C ASP A 36 -17.65 -14.49 3.32
N ALA A 37 -17.11 -15.05 2.24
CA ALA A 37 -16.23 -16.22 2.28
C ALA A 37 -14.78 -15.85 2.67
N GLY A 38 -14.49 -14.56 2.82
CA GLY A 38 -13.17 -14.04 3.15
C GLY A 38 -12.19 -14.03 1.97
N ALA A 39 -12.70 -14.05 0.73
CA ALA A 39 -11.89 -13.84 -0.46
C ALA A 39 -11.65 -12.33 -0.67
N HIS A 40 -10.43 -12.00 -1.06
CA HIS A 40 -9.97 -10.64 -1.28
C HIS A 40 -10.14 -10.27 -2.74
N TRP A 41 -10.83 -9.16 -2.99
CA TRP A 41 -11.08 -8.64 -4.33
C TRP A 41 -10.39 -7.29 -4.52
N ARG A 42 -9.81 -7.09 -5.70
CA ARG A 42 -9.10 -5.87 -6.08
C ARG A 42 -9.49 -5.43 -7.48
N GLY A 43 -9.80 -4.16 -7.65
CA GLY A 43 -9.87 -3.51 -8.95
C GLY A 43 -8.51 -2.92 -9.29
N ILE A 44 -7.88 -3.45 -10.34
CA ILE A 44 -6.50 -3.19 -10.71
C ILE A 44 -6.44 -2.65 -12.14
N ARG A 45 -5.63 -1.61 -12.37
CA ARG A 45 -5.23 -1.22 -13.73
C ARG A 45 -3.90 -1.87 -14.05
N ALA A 46 -3.96 -3.07 -14.61
CA ALA A 46 -2.76 -3.74 -15.09
C ALA A 46 -2.19 -2.98 -16.30
N PRO A 47 -0.88 -3.11 -16.59
CA PRO A 47 -0.28 -2.52 -17.80
C PRO A 47 -0.97 -2.98 -19.10
N THR A 48 -1.53 -4.20 -19.08
CA THR A 48 -2.27 -4.81 -20.18
C THR A 48 -3.77 -4.50 -20.18
N GLY A 49 -4.31 -3.88 -19.12
CA GLY A 49 -5.66 -3.34 -19.12
C GLY A 49 -6.45 -3.45 -17.81
N PRO A 50 -7.70 -2.97 -17.81
CA PRO A 50 -8.65 -3.07 -16.70
C PRO A 50 -8.80 -4.50 -16.18
N THR A 51 -8.66 -4.69 -14.86
CA THR A 51 -8.69 -6.03 -14.25
C THR A 51 -9.44 -6.05 -12.92
N ALA A 52 -10.23 -7.09 -12.69
CA ALA A 52 -10.65 -7.48 -11.36
C ALA A 52 -9.89 -8.75 -10.97
N LEU A 53 -9.40 -8.79 -9.74
CA LEU A 53 -8.73 -9.94 -9.16
C LEU A 53 -9.51 -10.38 -7.92
N ARG A 54 -9.71 -11.68 -7.77
CA ARG A 54 -10.17 -12.34 -6.55
C ARG A 54 -9.08 -13.29 -6.08
N VAL A 55 -8.78 -13.31 -4.78
CA VAL A 55 -7.78 -14.19 -4.17
C VAL A 55 -8.34 -14.82 -2.90
N TRP A 56 -8.17 -16.12 -2.73
CA TRP A 56 -8.54 -16.84 -1.51
C TRP A 56 -7.56 -17.95 -1.18
N GLU A 57 -7.49 -18.28 0.10
CA GLU A 57 -6.67 -19.38 0.60
C GLU A 57 -7.53 -20.65 0.65
N THR A 58 -6.91 -21.78 0.30
CA THR A 58 -7.52 -23.10 0.45
C THR A 58 -6.80 -23.84 1.59
N ALA A 59 -7.41 -23.80 2.78
CA ALA A 59 -6.80 -24.28 4.01
C ALA A 59 -6.36 -25.75 3.97
N SER A 60 -7.05 -26.59 3.19
CA SER A 60 -6.77 -28.03 3.07
C SER A 60 -5.54 -28.36 2.21
N SER A 61 -5.16 -27.50 1.26
CA SER A 61 -4.07 -27.78 0.31
C SER A 61 -2.85 -26.87 0.50
N GLY A 62 -2.99 -25.77 1.26
CA GLY A 62 -1.97 -24.73 1.37
C GLY A 62 -1.84 -23.89 0.10
N GLU A 63 -2.77 -24.02 -0.85
CA GLU A 63 -2.77 -23.26 -2.09
C GLU A 63 -3.47 -21.91 -1.92
N VAL A 64 -2.94 -20.92 -2.61
CA VAL A 64 -3.64 -19.66 -2.84
C VAL A 64 -4.22 -19.71 -4.25
N CYS A 65 -5.53 -19.59 -4.34
CA CYS A 65 -6.25 -19.56 -5.60
C CYS A 65 -6.58 -18.12 -5.96
N ALA A 66 -6.59 -17.83 -7.25
CA ALA A 66 -7.01 -16.55 -7.77
C ALA A 66 -7.82 -16.70 -9.06
N GLU A 67 -8.81 -15.84 -9.20
CA GLU A 67 -9.58 -15.62 -10.42
C GLU A 67 -9.35 -14.18 -10.87
N ALA A 68 -9.27 -13.96 -12.18
CA ALA A 68 -9.20 -12.62 -12.73
C ALA A 68 -10.09 -12.46 -13.97
N TRP A 69 -10.57 -11.22 -14.17
CA TRP A 69 -11.43 -10.83 -15.30
C TRP A 69 -10.87 -9.58 -15.96
N GLY A 70 -11.10 -9.45 -17.27
CA GLY A 70 -10.71 -8.29 -18.07
C GLY A 70 -9.39 -8.47 -18.82
N GLU A 71 -9.00 -7.45 -19.58
CA GLU A 71 -7.85 -7.48 -20.49
C GLU A 71 -6.52 -7.77 -19.79
N GLY A 72 -6.38 -7.35 -18.52
CA GLY A 72 -5.17 -7.57 -17.75
C GLY A 72 -5.17 -8.80 -16.83
N ALA A 73 -6.15 -9.69 -16.99
CA ALA A 73 -6.34 -10.84 -16.10
C ALA A 73 -5.11 -11.76 -16.04
N GLU A 74 -4.55 -12.15 -17.19
CA GLU A 74 -3.36 -13.00 -17.26
C GLU A 74 -2.16 -12.37 -16.56
N TRP A 75 -1.89 -11.09 -16.84
CA TRP A 75 -0.78 -10.36 -16.22
C TRP A 75 -0.91 -10.32 -14.69
N VAL A 76 -2.10 -10.02 -14.17
CA VAL A 76 -2.30 -9.96 -12.70
C VAL A 76 -2.14 -11.34 -12.07
N LEU A 77 -2.62 -12.41 -12.72
CA LEU A 77 -2.41 -13.77 -12.23
C LEU A 77 -0.93 -14.16 -12.26
N ASP A 78 -0.17 -13.74 -13.26
CA ASP A 78 1.29 -13.91 -13.31
C ASP A 78 2.02 -13.19 -12.17
N GLN A 79 1.51 -12.04 -11.75
CA GLN A 79 2.05 -11.29 -10.62
C GLN A 79 1.62 -11.80 -9.24
N LEU A 80 0.69 -12.78 -9.17
CA LEU A 80 0.14 -13.26 -7.89
C LEU A 80 1.22 -13.69 -6.88
N PRO A 81 2.25 -14.48 -7.25
CA PRO A 81 3.31 -14.84 -6.31
C PRO A 81 4.05 -13.62 -5.75
N GLN A 82 4.39 -12.63 -6.59
CA GLN A 82 5.08 -11.40 -6.16
C GLN A 82 4.19 -10.54 -5.24
N MET A 83 2.91 -10.42 -5.56
CA MET A 83 1.93 -9.72 -4.69
C MET A 83 1.82 -10.35 -3.31
N LEU A 84 2.13 -11.64 -3.21
CA LEU A 84 2.11 -12.42 -1.97
C LEU A 84 3.50 -12.64 -1.37
N GLY A 85 4.51 -11.89 -1.85
CA GLY A 85 5.83 -11.82 -1.25
C GLY A 85 6.74 -12.99 -1.57
N ALA A 86 6.58 -13.64 -2.73
CA ALA A 86 7.51 -14.67 -3.19
C ALA A 86 8.94 -14.20 -3.43
N GLU A 87 9.13 -12.89 -3.62
CA GLU A 87 10.44 -12.25 -3.79
C GLU A 87 10.94 -11.62 -2.47
N ASP A 88 10.18 -11.72 -1.38
CA ASP A 88 10.56 -11.15 -0.08
C ASP A 88 11.54 -12.08 0.66
N ASP A 89 12.82 -11.72 0.59
CA ASP A 89 13.89 -12.42 1.29
C ASP A 89 14.10 -11.85 2.71
N TRP A 90 14.13 -12.74 3.69
CA TRP A 90 14.41 -12.42 5.10
C TRP A 90 15.87 -12.64 5.47
N SER A 91 16.69 -13.15 4.55
CA SER A 91 18.10 -13.38 4.78
C SER A 91 18.78 -12.09 5.25
N GLY A 92 19.63 -12.22 6.28
CA GLY A 92 20.29 -11.09 6.93
C GLY A 92 19.40 -10.28 7.89
N PHE A 93 18.11 -10.59 8.05
CA PHE A 93 17.30 -10.00 9.12
C PHE A 93 17.49 -10.75 10.44
N GLU A 94 18.15 -10.11 11.40
CA GLU A 94 18.23 -10.59 12.78
C GLU A 94 17.32 -9.77 13.69
N PRO A 95 16.23 -10.34 14.25
CA PRO A 95 15.28 -9.57 15.05
C PRO A 95 15.91 -8.87 16.27
N ARG A 96 16.88 -9.51 16.95
CA ARG A 96 17.66 -9.05 18.12
C ARG A 96 16.88 -8.55 19.34
N HIS A 97 15.89 -7.69 19.18
CA HIS A 97 15.02 -7.18 20.22
C HIS A 97 13.93 -8.19 20.61
N PRO A 98 13.63 -8.41 21.90
CA PRO A 98 12.65 -9.41 22.36
C PRO A 98 11.27 -9.29 21.70
N LEU A 99 10.75 -8.07 21.50
CA LEU A 99 9.47 -7.87 20.81
C LEU A 99 9.52 -8.30 19.35
N LEU A 100 10.65 -8.10 18.66
CA LEU A 100 10.81 -8.49 17.26
C LEU A 100 10.97 -10.01 17.14
N VAL A 101 11.70 -10.65 18.08
CA VAL A 101 11.79 -12.11 18.17
C VAL A 101 10.41 -12.72 18.34
N GLU A 102 9.62 -12.17 19.27
CA GLU A 102 8.26 -12.65 19.54
C GLU A 102 7.30 -12.35 18.38
N ALA A 103 7.38 -11.17 17.75
CA ALA A 103 6.60 -10.85 16.56
C ALA A 103 6.93 -11.80 15.39
N ARG A 104 8.22 -12.11 15.18
CA ARG A 104 8.67 -13.09 14.19
C ARG A 104 8.12 -14.49 14.51
N ARG A 105 8.13 -14.90 15.77
CA ARG A 105 7.56 -16.19 16.20
C ARG A 105 6.06 -16.28 15.94
N ARG A 106 5.31 -15.18 16.16
CA ARG A 106 3.86 -15.11 15.90
C ARG A 106 3.50 -14.94 14.42
N HIS A 107 4.38 -14.35 13.63
CA HIS A 107 4.18 -14.11 12.19
C HIS A 107 5.35 -14.65 11.34
N PRO A 108 5.64 -15.97 11.39
CA PRO A 108 6.80 -16.57 10.71
C PRO A 108 6.67 -16.57 9.18
N HIS A 109 5.45 -16.43 8.69
CA HIS A 109 5.10 -16.53 7.27
C HIS A 109 4.69 -15.19 6.64
N TRP A 110 4.64 -14.11 7.43
CA TRP A 110 4.40 -12.79 6.86
C TRP A 110 5.52 -12.44 5.88
N ARG A 111 5.15 -11.84 4.76
CA ARG A 111 6.05 -11.37 3.71
C ARG A 111 5.62 -9.98 3.24
N ILE A 112 6.57 -9.23 2.72
CA ILE A 112 6.30 -7.93 2.09
C ILE A 112 6.03 -8.19 0.61
N GLY A 113 4.76 -8.11 0.23
CA GLY A 113 4.34 -8.26 -1.17
C GLY A 113 4.65 -7.03 -2.02
N ARG A 114 4.73 -7.22 -3.34
CA ARG A 114 4.88 -6.13 -4.30
C ARG A 114 3.88 -6.24 -5.45
N THR A 115 3.20 -5.14 -5.75
CA THR A 115 2.20 -5.10 -6.84
C THR A 115 2.81 -4.84 -8.21
N GLY A 116 3.99 -4.22 -8.26
CA GLY A 116 4.56 -3.72 -9.52
C GLY A 116 3.79 -2.55 -10.14
N LEU A 117 2.88 -1.90 -9.38
CA LEU A 117 2.01 -0.83 -9.86
C LEU A 117 2.24 0.44 -9.06
N VAL A 118 3.06 1.35 -9.59
CA VAL A 118 3.50 2.55 -8.87
C VAL A 118 2.36 3.53 -8.71
N MET A 119 1.60 3.83 -9.77
CA MET A 119 0.51 4.79 -9.68
C MET A 119 -0.64 4.29 -8.80
N GLU A 120 -0.82 2.97 -8.69
CA GLU A 120 -1.79 2.35 -7.77
C GLU A 120 -1.45 2.63 -6.30
N ALA A 121 -0.17 2.55 -5.94
CA ALA A 121 0.28 2.86 -4.60
C ALA A 121 0.44 4.36 -4.34
N LEU A 122 0.87 5.11 -5.35
CA LEU A 122 1.30 6.51 -5.22
C LEU A 122 0.14 7.49 -5.10
N VAL A 123 -0.93 7.33 -5.88
CA VAL A 123 -2.09 8.23 -5.84
C VAL A 123 -2.72 8.30 -4.45
N PRO A 124 -3.09 7.17 -3.79
CA PRO A 124 -3.61 7.23 -2.43
C PRO A 124 -2.55 7.73 -1.43
N ALA A 125 -1.26 7.38 -1.60
CA ALA A 125 -0.20 7.90 -0.73
C ALA A 125 -0.11 9.44 -0.79
N ILE A 126 -0.21 10.06 -1.97
CA ILE A 126 -0.25 11.53 -2.08
C ILE A 126 -1.51 12.10 -1.41
N ILE A 127 -2.67 11.48 -1.59
CA ILE A 127 -3.93 11.91 -0.96
C ILE A 127 -3.86 11.83 0.57
N GLU A 128 -3.09 10.90 1.13
CA GLU A 128 -2.94 10.70 2.58
C GLU A 128 -2.02 11.74 3.26
N GLN A 129 -1.28 12.55 2.50
CA GLN A 129 -0.31 13.48 3.07
C GLN A 129 -0.93 14.49 4.05
N LYS A 130 -0.38 14.54 5.29
CA LYS A 130 -0.66 15.56 6.32
C LYS A 130 -2.14 15.69 6.73
N VAL A 131 -2.94 14.65 6.53
CA VAL A 131 -4.36 14.59 6.92
C VAL A 131 -4.64 13.35 7.75
N THR A 132 -5.83 13.29 8.37
CA THR A 132 -6.26 12.07 9.03
C THR A 132 -6.54 10.98 8.00
N GLY A 133 -6.35 9.70 8.38
CA GLY A 133 -6.68 8.58 7.50
C GLY A 133 -8.15 8.59 7.07
N GLN A 134 -9.08 9.03 7.93
CA GLN A 134 -10.50 9.13 7.58
C GLN A 134 -10.75 10.12 6.44
N GLU A 135 -10.13 11.31 6.49
CA GLU A 135 -10.23 12.30 5.42
C GLU A 135 -9.59 11.79 4.13
N ALA A 136 -8.42 11.17 4.22
CA ALA A 136 -7.73 10.63 3.07
C ALA A 136 -8.53 9.53 2.37
N PHE A 137 -9.03 8.54 3.11
CA PHE A 137 -9.83 7.45 2.56
C PHE A 137 -11.16 7.95 1.99
N MET A 138 -11.77 8.96 2.62
CA MET A 138 -12.95 9.61 2.07
C MET A 138 -12.63 10.29 0.73
N GLY A 139 -11.54 11.05 0.66
CA GLY A 139 -11.11 11.76 -0.54
C GLY A 139 -10.76 10.80 -1.69
N PHE A 140 -10.01 9.74 -1.40
CA PHE A 140 -9.69 8.68 -2.37
C PHE A 140 -10.98 8.01 -2.89
N ARG A 141 -11.90 7.63 -1.99
CA ARG A 141 -13.19 7.06 -2.38
C ARG A 141 -14.00 7.98 -3.29
N ARG A 142 -14.07 9.28 -2.97
CA ARG A 142 -14.79 10.27 -3.80
C ARG A 142 -14.13 10.42 -5.17
N LEU A 143 -12.80 10.51 -5.23
CA LEU A 143 -12.05 10.55 -6.49
C LEU A 143 -12.34 9.33 -7.37
N VAL A 144 -12.25 8.12 -6.81
CA VAL A 144 -12.47 6.88 -7.57
C VAL A 144 -13.91 6.77 -8.06
N ARG A 145 -14.90 7.13 -7.22
CA ARG A 145 -16.31 7.06 -7.66
C ARG A 145 -16.67 8.11 -8.72
N ALA A 146 -16.02 9.26 -8.72
CA ALA A 146 -16.30 10.33 -9.68
C ALA A 146 -15.51 10.20 -10.99
N HIS A 147 -14.27 9.73 -10.93
CA HIS A 147 -13.35 9.71 -12.08
C HIS A 147 -12.78 8.33 -12.39
N GLY A 148 -13.04 7.31 -11.59
CA GLY A 148 -12.67 5.93 -11.88
C GLY A 148 -13.66 5.25 -12.84
N SER A 149 -13.46 3.97 -13.06
CA SER A 149 -14.36 3.13 -13.87
C SER A 149 -14.69 1.85 -13.11
N ARG A 150 -15.78 1.15 -13.48
CA ARG A 150 -16.08 -0.15 -12.89
C ARG A 150 -15.01 -1.16 -13.28
N ALA A 151 -14.66 -2.03 -12.34
CA ALA A 151 -13.81 -3.17 -12.64
C ALA A 151 -14.60 -4.20 -13.47
N PRO A 152 -13.94 -4.94 -14.36
CA PRO A 152 -14.58 -6.03 -15.10
C PRO A 152 -15.00 -7.17 -14.15
N GLY A 153 -15.85 -8.08 -14.62
CA GLY A 153 -16.23 -9.27 -13.88
C GLY A 153 -17.53 -9.12 -13.06
N PRO A 154 -17.80 -10.05 -12.14
CA PRO A 154 -19.14 -10.24 -11.57
C PRO A 154 -19.51 -9.24 -10.47
N HIS A 155 -18.57 -8.39 -10.03
CA HIS A 155 -18.83 -7.48 -8.92
C HIS A 155 -19.01 -6.03 -9.38
N PRO A 156 -20.27 -5.58 -9.61
CA PRO A 156 -20.53 -4.25 -10.17
C PRO A 156 -20.03 -3.13 -9.26
N ASP A 157 -19.91 -3.37 -7.95
CA ASP A 157 -19.44 -2.39 -6.97
C ASP A 157 -17.93 -2.35 -6.74
N LEU A 158 -17.16 -3.11 -7.52
CA LEU A 158 -15.71 -3.00 -7.54
C LEU A 158 -15.28 -1.96 -8.58
N TRP A 159 -14.36 -1.07 -8.20
CA TRP A 159 -13.90 0.03 -9.05
C TRP A 159 -12.42 -0.07 -9.35
N LEU A 160 -12.03 0.57 -10.45
CA LEU A 160 -10.67 0.91 -10.80
C LEU A 160 -10.44 2.38 -10.47
N GLN A 161 -9.28 2.70 -9.90
CA GLN A 161 -8.87 4.10 -9.77
C GLN A 161 -8.79 4.79 -11.15
N PRO A 162 -8.86 6.13 -11.23
CA PRO A 162 -8.69 6.82 -12.51
C PRO A 162 -7.31 6.50 -13.12
N ASP A 163 -7.24 6.35 -14.44
CA ASP A 163 -5.95 6.24 -15.14
C ASP A 163 -5.19 7.58 -15.12
N PRO A 164 -3.89 7.60 -15.45
CA PRO A 164 -3.10 8.83 -15.43
C PRO A 164 -3.66 9.97 -16.31
N GLN A 165 -4.21 9.67 -17.48
CA GLN A 165 -4.78 10.69 -18.35
C GLN A 165 -6.02 11.32 -17.70
N ARG A 166 -6.87 10.48 -17.09
CA ARG A 166 -8.05 10.92 -16.36
C ARG A 166 -7.70 11.73 -15.12
N LEU A 167 -6.63 11.37 -14.38
CA LEU A 167 -6.12 12.15 -13.25
C LEU A 167 -5.69 13.55 -13.65
N VAL A 168 -4.99 13.69 -14.79
CA VAL A 168 -4.58 15.01 -15.32
C VAL A 168 -5.79 15.86 -15.71
N ALA A 169 -6.88 15.22 -16.16
CA ALA A 169 -8.10 15.89 -16.59
C ALA A 169 -9.11 16.20 -15.46
N VAL A 170 -8.82 15.82 -14.19
CA VAL A 170 -9.73 16.12 -13.07
C VAL A 170 -9.79 17.64 -12.87
N PRO A 171 -10.99 18.25 -12.93
CA PRO A 171 -11.14 19.67 -12.69
C PRO A 171 -10.70 20.09 -11.27
N SER A 172 -10.16 21.30 -11.14
CA SER A 172 -9.65 21.82 -9.86
C SER A 172 -10.71 21.85 -8.75
N TRP A 173 -11.97 22.11 -9.08
CA TRP A 173 -13.08 22.16 -8.11
C TRP A 173 -13.47 20.77 -7.59
N ASP A 174 -13.28 19.71 -8.37
CA ASP A 174 -13.58 18.34 -7.94
C ASP A 174 -12.60 17.91 -6.85
N TRP A 175 -11.31 18.25 -6.97
CA TRP A 175 -10.34 18.02 -5.90
C TRP A 175 -10.76 18.63 -4.56
N LEU A 176 -11.27 19.87 -4.59
CA LEU A 176 -11.77 20.55 -3.38
C LEU A 176 -13.01 19.85 -2.80
N ARG A 177 -13.95 19.42 -3.65
CA ARG A 177 -15.12 18.61 -3.25
C ARG A 177 -14.69 17.27 -2.64
N PHE A 178 -13.53 16.75 -3.02
CA PHE A 178 -12.97 15.53 -2.44
C PHE A 178 -12.13 15.78 -1.18
N ARG A 179 -12.08 17.02 -0.66
CA ARG A 179 -11.22 17.41 0.48
C ARG A 179 -9.73 17.20 0.21
N VAL A 180 -9.33 17.21 -1.07
CA VAL A 180 -7.93 17.15 -1.52
C VAL A 180 -7.46 18.56 -1.81
N ASP A 181 -6.55 19.07 -0.99
CA ASP A 181 -6.07 20.44 -1.11
C ASP A 181 -5.19 20.65 -2.37
N PRO A 182 -4.90 21.92 -2.75
CA PRO A 182 -4.10 22.22 -3.92
C PRO A 182 -2.69 21.63 -3.94
N ALA A 183 -2.05 21.40 -2.80
CA ALA A 183 -0.71 20.82 -2.77
C ALA A 183 -0.75 19.34 -3.16
N ARG A 184 -1.67 18.57 -2.55
CA ARG A 184 -1.85 17.14 -2.87
C ARG A 184 -2.36 16.92 -4.29
N SER A 185 -3.36 17.66 -4.74
CA SER A 185 -3.89 17.53 -6.11
C SER A 185 -2.85 17.86 -7.17
N ARG A 186 -2.05 18.92 -6.99
CA ARG A 186 -0.91 19.21 -7.90
C ARG A 186 0.13 18.10 -7.92
N ALA A 187 0.43 17.48 -6.78
CA ALA A 187 1.35 16.35 -6.72
C ALA A 187 0.79 15.12 -7.46
N VAL A 188 -0.50 14.81 -7.32
CA VAL A 188 -1.15 13.74 -8.10
C VAL A 188 -1.05 14.02 -9.60
N VAL A 189 -1.38 15.24 -10.04
CA VAL A 189 -1.31 15.62 -11.46
C VAL A 189 0.13 15.59 -11.98
N ALA A 190 1.10 16.05 -11.18
CA ALA A 190 2.52 15.99 -11.55
C ALA A 190 2.99 14.56 -11.73
N ALA A 191 2.64 13.64 -10.81
CA ALA A 191 2.95 12.22 -10.94
C ALA A 191 2.26 11.59 -12.16
N ALA A 192 0.97 11.90 -12.37
CA ALA A 192 0.20 11.37 -13.49
C ALA A 192 0.77 11.77 -14.86
N ARG A 193 1.28 13.00 -15.01
CA ARG A 193 1.95 13.47 -16.25
C ARG A 193 3.20 12.67 -16.61
N VAL A 194 3.87 12.08 -15.63
CA VAL A 194 5.08 11.26 -15.83
C VAL A 194 4.87 9.80 -15.45
N ALA A 195 3.62 9.33 -15.39
CA ALA A 195 3.24 8.01 -14.91
C ALA A 195 4.04 6.89 -15.59
N GLY A 196 4.18 6.93 -16.92
CA GLY A 196 4.96 5.92 -17.65
C GLY A 196 6.42 5.83 -17.19
N SER A 197 7.04 6.96 -16.80
CA SER A 197 8.39 6.97 -16.23
C SER A 197 8.45 6.45 -14.81
N LEU A 198 7.40 6.70 -14.01
CA LEU A 198 7.28 6.19 -12.65
C LEU A 198 7.05 4.66 -12.64
N GLU A 199 6.22 4.11 -13.53
CA GLU A 199 5.97 2.67 -13.59
C GLU A 199 7.24 1.86 -13.93
N ARG A 200 8.14 2.42 -14.74
CA ARG A 200 9.45 1.80 -15.06
C ARG A 200 10.41 1.72 -13.87
N LEU A 201 10.11 2.36 -12.74
CA LEU A 201 10.97 2.30 -11.55
C LEU A 201 10.94 0.92 -10.86
N THR A 202 9.90 0.11 -11.10
CA THR A 202 9.70 -1.20 -10.43
C THR A 202 10.80 -2.23 -10.69
N GLY A 203 11.58 -2.07 -11.76
CA GLY A 203 12.75 -2.89 -12.08
C GLY A 203 14.09 -2.29 -11.63
N LEU A 204 14.09 -1.15 -10.94
CA LEU A 204 15.31 -0.50 -10.47
C LEU A 204 15.61 -0.84 -9.00
N PRO A 205 16.89 -0.77 -8.57
CA PRO A 205 17.25 -0.86 -7.16
C PRO A 205 16.47 0.17 -6.30
N HIS A 206 16.07 -0.22 -5.09
CA HIS A 206 15.22 0.62 -4.24
C HIS A 206 15.76 2.04 -3.96
N PRO A 207 17.07 2.27 -3.74
CA PRO A 207 17.60 3.62 -3.56
C PRO A 207 17.50 4.48 -4.82
N GLU A 208 17.63 3.87 -6.00
CA GLU A 208 17.47 4.54 -7.29
C GLU A 208 16.01 4.93 -7.52
N ALA A 209 15.08 4.00 -7.24
CA ALA A 209 13.65 4.25 -7.30
C ALA A 209 13.25 5.39 -6.35
N ASP A 210 13.76 5.42 -5.11
CA ASP A 210 13.51 6.51 -4.16
C ASP A 210 13.92 7.87 -4.71
N ARG A 211 15.17 7.98 -5.18
CA ARG A 211 15.73 9.24 -5.71
C ARG A 211 14.92 9.74 -6.90
N ARG A 212 14.57 8.86 -7.84
CA ARG A 212 13.80 9.23 -9.04
C ARG A 212 12.35 9.58 -8.71
N MET A 213 11.70 8.83 -7.82
CA MET A 213 10.32 9.12 -7.42
C MET A 213 10.22 10.48 -6.72
N ARG A 214 11.17 10.79 -5.83
CA ARG A 214 11.26 12.07 -5.10
C ARG A 214 11.67 13.27 -5.96
N SER A 215 12.03 13.06 -7.23
CA SER A 215 12.25 14.16 -8.18
C SER A 215 10.94 14.83 -8.61
N VAL A 216 9.79 14.15 -8.43
CA VAL A 216 8.48 14.71 -8.73
C VAL A 216 8.05 15.68 -7.62
N PRO A 217 7.66 16.93 -7.95
CA PRO A 217 7.22 17.90 -6.96
C PRO A 217 6.06 17.39 -6.12
N GLY A 218 6.19 17.51 -4.79
CA GLY A 218 5.18 17.05 -3.83
C GLY A 218 5.33 15.58 -3.40
N ILE A 219 6.33 14.85 -3.91
CA ILE A 219 6.69 13.51 -3.41
C ILE A 219 7.90 13.61 -2.47
N GLY A 220 7.65 13.48 -1.17
CA GLY A 220 8.68 13.46 -0.13
C GLY A 220 9.10 12.05 0.28
N VAL A 221 9.97 11.96 1.30
CA VAL A 221 10.46 10.69 1.89
C VAL A 221 9.32 9.75 2.29
N TRP A 222 8.32 10.28 2.99
CA TRP A 222 7.15 9.52 3.46
C TRP A 222 6.37 8.91 2.29
N THR A 223 6.00 9.72 1.29
CA THR A 223 5.20 9.26 0.15
C THR A 223 5.97 8.26 -0.72
N SER A 224 7.27 8.47 -0.91
CA SER A 224 8.13 7.50 -1.59
C SER A 224 8.19 6.17 -0.84
N ALA A 225 8.37 6.21 0.48
CA ALA A 225 8.38 5.00 1.31
C ALA A 225 7.07 4.22 1.22
N GLU A 226 5.93 4.86 1.43
CA GLU A 226 4.60 4.24 1.33
C GLU A 226 4.33 3.62 -0.05
N THR A 227 4.86 4.24 -1.11
CA THR A 227 4.75 3.73 -2.48
C THR A 227 5.68 2.53 -2.70
N ARG A 228 6.95 2.63 -2.30
CA ARG A 228 7.95 1.57 -2.49
C ARG A 228 7.62 0.31 -1.69
N VAL A 229 7.11 0.42 -0.48
CA VAL A 229 6.63 -0.73 0.30
C VAL A 229 5.60 -1.54 -0.50
N ARG A 230 4.63 -0.88 -1.15
CA ARG A 230 3.51 -1.57 -1.83
C ARG A 230 3.82 -1.97 -3.27
N ALA A 231 4.47 -1.10 -4.03
CA ALA A 231 4.73 -1.32 -5.46
C ALA A 231 6.07 -2.04 -5.71
N HIS A 232 7.07 -1.85 -4.85
CA HIS A 232 8.40 -2.45 -5.00
C HIS A 232 8.66 -3.58 -3.99
N GLY A 233 7.90 -3.65 -2.90
CA GLY A 233 8.14 -4.62 -1.83
C GLY A 233 9.36 -4.27 -1.00
N ASP A 234 9.68 -2.99 -0.85
CA ASP A 234 10.92 -2.55 -0.22
C ASP A 234 10.94 -2.80 1.30
N PRO A 235 11.77 -3.74 1.81
CA PRO A 235 11.85 -4.06 3.24
C PRO A 235 12.55 -2.98 4.07
N ASP A 236 13.09 -1.94 3.42
CA ASP A 236 13.90 -0.90 4.04
C ASP A 236 13.27 0.51 3.95
N ALA A 237 12.10 0.62 3.31
CA ALA A 237 11.38 1.87 3.09
C ALA A 237 10.56 2.31 4.32
N VAL A 238 11.22 2.85 5.34
CA VAL A 238 10.55 3.39 6.54
C VAL A 238 9.76 4.65 6.21
N SER A 239 8.55 4.75 6.75
CA SER A 239 7.64 5.89 6.57
C SER A 239 8.04 7.09 7.45
N PHE A 240 9.29 7.57 7.34
CA PHE A 240 9.75 8.77 8.04
C PHE A 240 8.86 9.98 7.74
N GLY A 241 8.56 10.78 8.75
CA GLY A 241 7.63 11.91 8.67
C GLY A 241 6.17 11.53 8.93
N ASP A 242 5.89 10.25 9.19
CA ASP A 242 4.59 9.81 9.70
C ASP A 242 4.39 10.29 11.15
N TYR A 243 3.17 10.73 11.45
CA TYR A 243 2.85 11.32 12.75
C TYR A 243 2.96 10.33 13.93
N HIS A 244 2.85 9.03 13.67
CA HIS A 244 2.85 7.99 14.69
C HIS A 244 4.08 7.10 14.67
N VAL A 245 4.61 6.77 13.49
CA VAL A 245 5.65 5.72 13.31
C VAL A 245 6.85 5.91 14.24
N ALA A 246 7.49 7.08 14.26
CA ALA A 246 8.70 7.28 15.07
C ALA A 246 8.45 7.11 16.57
N ALA A 247 7.40 7.75 17.08
CA ALA A 247 7.07 7.67 18.49
C ALA A 247 6.53 6.28 18.91
N ASP A 248 5.84 5.56 18.02
CA ASP A 248 5.36 4.20 18.31
C ASP A 248 6.48 3.17 18.28
N ILE A 249 7.37 3.23 17.29
CA ILE A 249 8.53 2.33 17.21
C ILE A 249 9.52 2.65 18.33
N GLY A 250 9.80 3.93 18.59
CA GLY A 250 10.62 4.34 19.73
C GLY A 250 10.10 3.75 21.02
N TRP A 251 8.82 3.98 21.33
CA TRP A 251 8.19 3.43 22.52
C TRP A 251 8.29 1.90 22.60
N ALA A 252 8.05 1.21 21.49
CA ALA A 252 8.12 -0.24 21.46
C ALA A 252 9.54 -0.78 21.73
N LEU A 253 10.57 -0.12 21.20
CA LEU A 253 11.95 -0.62 21.27
C LEU A 253 12.74 -0.10 22.49
N THR A 254 12.37 1.05 23.05
CA THR A 254 13.13 1.70 24.12
C THR A 254 12.30 2.05 25.35
N GLY A 255 10.96 1.95 25.27
CA GLY A 255 10.05 2.39 26.31
C GLY A 255 9.75 3.89 26.30
N GLU A 256 10.37 4.67 25.40
CA GLU A 256 10.19 6.12 25.30
C GLU A 256 9.97 6.56 23.84
N PRO A 257 9.14 7.57 23.57
CA PRO A 257 8.92 8.04 22.20
C PRO A 257 10.18 8.72 21.65
N VAL A 258 10.44 8.57 20.35
CA VAL A 258 11.49 9.30 19.62
C VAL A 258 10.92 10.06 18.44
N ASP A 259 11.69 11.02 17.93
CA ASP A 259 11.43 11.68 16.65
C ASP A 259 12.04 10.90 15.47
N ASP A 260 11.88 11.40 14.24
CA ASP A 260 12.42 10.74 13.04
C ASP A 260 13.95 10.58 13.07
N ALA A 261 14.67 11.53 13.68
CA ALA A 261 16.13 11.48 13.78
C ALA A 261 16.56 10.36 14.75
N GLY A 262 15.90 10.27 15.89
CA GLY A 262 16.07 9.17 16.85
C GLY A 262 15.69 7.83 16.23
N LEU A 263 14.56 7.76 15.51
CA LEU A 263 14.14 6.53 14.80
C LEU A 263 15.19 6.09 13.78
N ALA A 264 15.76 7.03 13.01
CA ALA A 264 16.78 6.72 12.02
C ALA A 264 18.06 6.17 12.65
N VAL A 265 18.40 6.57 13.88
CA VAL A 265 19.51 5.98 14.65
C VAL A 265 19.15 4.59 15.16
N LEU A 266 17.97 4.43 15.78
CA LEU A 266 17.51 3.15 16.32
C LEU A 266 17.47 2.06 15.25
N LEU A 267 16.98 2.40 14.05
CA LEU A 267 16.80 1.42 12.98
C LEU A 267 18.10 1.05 12.23
N ARG A 268 19.25 1.66 12.53
CA ARG A 268 20.52 1.37 11.82
C ARG A 268 20.93 -0.10 11.91
N GLU A 269 20.63 -0.75 13.03
CA GLU A 269 20.97 -2.16 13.26
C GLU A 269 20.26 -3.11 12.29
N TRP A 270 19.11 -2.68 11.74
CA TRP A 270 18.31 -3.45 10.78
C TRP A 270 18.36 -2.85 9.37
N ALA A 271 19.47 -2.17 9.00
CA ALA A 271 19.65 -1.68 7.64
C ALA A 271 19.41 -2.78 6.59
N GLY A 272 18.61 -2.47 5.58
CA GLY A 272 18.10 -3.44 4.60
C GLY A 272 16.76 -4.07 4.98
N HIS A 273 16.31 -3.91 6.23
CA HIS A 273 15.06 -4.47 6.78
C HIS A 273 14.32 -3.49 7.70
N ARG A 274 14.58 -2.18 7.58
CA ARG A 274 14.04 -1.19 8.53
C ARG A 274 12.51 -1.06 8.48
N TYR A 275 11.90 -1.19 7.30
CA TYR A 275 10.44 -1.28 7.20
C TYR A 275 9.92 -2.61 7.75
N ARG A 276 10.67 -3.71 7.63
CA ARG A 276 10.29 -5.00 8.25
C ARG A 276 10.12 -4.87 9.77
N VAL A 277 10.97 -4.09 10.43
CA VAL A 277 10.82 -3.75 11.86
C VAL A 277 9.49 -3.02 12.10
N GLN A 278 9.20 -1.96 11.34
CA GLN A 278 7.93 -1.24 11.40
C GLN A 278 6.72 -2.18 11.20
N GLY A 279 6.78 -3.04 10.18
CA GLY A 279 5.72 -4.01 9.88
C GLY A 279 5.50 -5.04 10.98
N LEU A 280 6.57 -5.64 11.51
CA LEU A 280 6.48 -6.63 12.59
C LEU A 280 5.95 -6.04 13.90
N LEU A 281 6.37 -4.82 14.26
CA LEU A 281 5.84 -4.12 15.44
C LEU A 281 4.36 -3.78 15.25
N GLY A 282 3.97 -3.33 14.05
CA GLY A 282 2.57 -3.10 13.70
C GLY A 282 1.71 -4.35 13.82
N LEU A 283 2.19 -5.49 13.31
CA LEU A 283 1.51 -6.79 13.46
C LEU A 283 1.42 -7.24 14.91
N ALA A 284 2.43 -6.95 15.71
CA ALA A 284 2.42 -7.25 17.13
C ALA A 284 1.50 -6.32 17.95
N GLY A 285 0.90 -5.29 17.33
CA GLY A 285 0.13 -4.26 18.03
C GLY A 285 0.98 -3.40 18.96
N ALA A 286 2.30 -3.35 18.72
CA ALA A 286 3.23 -2.61 19.56
C ALA A 286 3.14 -1.11 19.22
N HIS A 287 2.36 -0.39 20.00
CA HIS A 287 2.20 1.06 19.89
C HIS A 287 2.25 1.70 21.28
N ARG A 288 2.53 3.00 21.34
CA ARG A 288 2.49 3.74 22.62
C ARG A 288 1.06 3.78 23.18
N PRO A 289 0.88 3.90 24.51
CA PRO A 289 -0.43 4.14 25.11
C PRO A 289 -1.06 5.42 24.54
N ARG A 290 -2.30 5.33 24.06
CA ARG A 290 -3.01 6.50 23.52
C ARG A 290 -3.50 7.37 24.69
N ARG A 291 -2.95 8.58 24.82
CA ARG A 291 -3.41 9.58 25.79
C ARG A 291 -3.96 10.78 25.01
N GLY A 292 -5.28 10.92 24.95
CA GLY A 292 -5.96 12.09 24.34
C GLY A 292 -7.02 11.76 23.27
N PRO A 293 -7.91 12.72 22.96
CA PRO A 293 -8.97 12.57 21.96
C PRO A 293 -8.40 12.50 20.53
N ARG A 294 -9.14 11.87 19.61
CA ARG A 294 -8.76 11.79 18.19
C ARG A 294 -8.77 13.18 17.56
N MET A 295 -7.81 13.46 16.68
CA MET A 295 -7.76 14.71 15.91
C MET A 295 -9.03 14.87 15.05
N SER A 296 -9.67 16.02 15.13
CA SER A 296 -10.86 16.33 14.34
C SER A 296 -10.51 16.60 12.86
N PRO A 297 -11.38 16.24 11.91
CA PRO A 297 -11.22 16.62 10.51
C PRO A 297 -11.15 18.14 10.31
N ARG A 298 -10.46 18.59 9.25
CA ARG A 298 -10.33 19.99 8.84
C ARG A 298 -11.67 20.52 8.31
N GLY A 299 -12.19 21.56 8.95
CA GLY A 299 -13.47 22.18 8.58
C GLY A 299 -13.43 23.22 7.44
N HIS A 300 -12.25 23.71 7.05
CA HIS A 300 -12.12 24.89 6.17
C HIS A 300 -12.23 24.63 4.66
N LEU A 301 -12.37 23.36 4.24
CA LEU A 301 -12.68 23.03 2.83
C LEU A 301 -14.21 22.92 2.65
N PRO A 302 -14.77 23.25 1.48
CA PRO A 302 -16.19 23.03 1.20
C PRO A 302 -16.54 21.53 1.22
N GLY A 303 -17.80 21.20 1.59
CA GLY A 303 -18.30 19.83 1.78
C GLY A 303 -18.80 19.13 0.55
#